data_AF-W6Y4I9-F1
#
_entry.id   AF-W6Y4I9-F1
#
_cell.length_a   1.000
_cell.length_b   1.000
_cell.length_c   1.000
_cell.angle_alpha   90.00
_cell.angle_beta   90.00
_cell.angle_gamma   90.00
#
_symmetry.space_group_name_H-M   'P 1'
#
loop_
_entity.id
_entity.type
_entity.pdbx_description
1 polymer ?
#
loop_
_entity_poly.entity_id
_entity_poly.type
_entity_poly.pdbx_seq_one_letter_code
_entity_poly.pdbx_strand_id
1 'polypeptide(L)'
;MAQRMLLRASGPRRVYYGFTRSFSTVLDTPVDPGTQQIRLATPRTTVFENALNAKAPRTNWTKEEISEIYNTSLIDLTYASASVHRRFHDPAAIQMCTLFNIKTGGCSEDCSYCAQSSRYDTGLKATKLSSVESVLEAARIAKENGSSRFCMGAAWRDMRGRKTNLKNIKEMIKGVRGMGMEACVTLGMVDAAQAKELKDAGLTAYNHNVDTSREHYPSVITTRTYDERLNTIKNVQEAGIHVCTGGILGLGEKARDHVGLIHTVATLPAHPESFPVNALVPIKGTPLGETQAISFDAILRTIATARLVLPTTIIRLAAGRHTMREEKQILCFQAGANAVFTGEKMLTTACNGWEEDKAMFQRWGLRPMKMEETIGEKRKVPGQEEAEAVVAAAEAEATVQALA
;
A
#
# COMPACT_ATOMS: atom_id res chain seq x y z
N MET A 1 -81.78 43.88 32.67
CA MET A 1 -81.57 44.70 33.89
C MET A 1 -80.08 44.92 34.09
N ALA A 2 -79.69 46.01 34.75
CA ALA A 2 -78.32 46.24 35.20
C ALA A 2 -77.92 45.18 36.27
N GLN A 3 -76.65 44.97 36.61
CA GLN A 3 -75.88 45.92 37.42
C GLN A 3 -74.36 45.80 37.22
N ARG A 4 -73.66 46.93 37.31
CA ARG A 4 -72.19 47.00 37.40
C ARG A 4 -71.72 46.57 38.80
N MET A 5 -70.53 45.97 38.87
CA MET A 5 -69.52 46.44 39.83
C MET A 5 -68.12 46.33 39.24
N LEU A 6 -67.34 47.40 39.40
CA LEU A 6 -65.93 47.50 39.00
C LEU A 6 -65.06 47.08 40.18
N LEU A 7 -63.88 46.52 39.91
CA LEU A 7 -62.63 46.91 40.58
C LEU A 7 -61.38 46.47 39.79
N ARG A 8 -60.29 47.21 40.03
CA ARG A 8 -58.97 47.19 39.37
C ARG A 8 -58.15 45.92 39.71
N ALA A 9 -56.95 45.66 39.15
CA ALA A 9 -56.35 45.87 37.82
C ALA A 9 -54.90 45.35 37.89
N SER A 10 -54.52 44.35 37.10
CA SER A 10 -53.13 43.86 37.03
C SER A 10 -52.93 42.96 35.80
N GLY A 11 -52.35 43.51 34.73
CA GLY A 11 -51.98 42.73 33.55
C GLY A 11 -50.62 42.03 33.72
N PRO A 12 -50.46 40.76 33.32
CA PRO A 12 -49.16 40.10 33.34
C PRO A 12 -48.25 40.67 32.24
N ARG A 13 -47.03 41.06 32.61
CA ARG A 13 -46.01 41.55 31.67
C ARG A 13 -45.48 40.38 30.82
N ARG A 14 -45.41 40.55 29.49
CA ARG A 14 -44.62 39.66 28.63
C ARG A 14 -43.14 39.76 29.01
N VAL A 15 -42.54 38.65 29.41
CA VAL A 15 -41.09 38.52 29.59
C VAL A 15 -40.46 38.20 28.24
N TYR A 16 -39.69 39.14 27.69
CA TYR A 16 -38.78 38.86 26.59
C TYR A 16 -37.48 38.27 27.18
N TYR A 17 -37.21 36.99 26.92
CA TYR A 17 -35.90 36.40 27.21
C TYR A 17 -34.89 36.84 26.14
N GLY A 18 -34.16 37.92 26.43
CA GLY A 18 -32.99 38.31 25.65
C GLY A 18 -31.81 37.39 25.96
N PHE A 19 -31.50 36.44 25.08
CA PHE A 19 -30.25 35.68 25.15
C PHE A 19 -29.08 36.53 24.65
N THR A 20 -28.45 37.27 25.57
CA THR A 20 -27.12 37.85 25.32
C THR A 20 -26.09 36.73 25.26
N ARG A 21 -25.55 36.45 24.07
CA ARG A 21 -24.36 35.59 23.94
C ARG A 21 -23.18 36.28 24.60
N SER A 22 -22.64 35.69 25.67
CA SER A 22 -21.34 36.09 26.18
C SER A 22 -20.26 35.67 25.18
N PHE A 23 -19.47 36.63 24.69
CA PHE A 23 -18.22 36.32 24.00
C PHE A 23 -17.21 35.89 25.06
N SER A 24 -16.52 34.77 24.82
CA SER A 24 -15.56 34.22 25.79
C SER A 24 -14.35 35.13 25.91
N THR A 25 -14.13 35.71 27.09
CA THR A 25 -12.82 36.25 27.47
C THR A 25 -11.87 35.10 27.80
N VAL A 26 -10.66 35.15 27.24
CA VAL A 26 -9.57 34.25 27.63
C VAL A 26 -9.17 34.59 29.07
N LEU A 27 -9.05 33.57 29.93
CA LEU A 27 -8.52 33.72 31.27
C LEU A 27 -7.01 33.48 31.24
N ASP A 28 -6.23 34.56 31.15
CA ASP A 28 -4.79 34.50 31.39
C ASP A 28 -4.55 34.08 32.85
N THR A 29 -4.20 32.81 33.03
CA THR A 29 -3.81 32.29 34.34
C THR A 29 -2.30 32.47 34.49
N PRO A 30 -1.80 33.19 35.52
CA PRO A 30 -0.37 33.29 35.76
C PRO A 30 0.21 31.92 36.09
N VAL A 31 1.27 31.52 35.38
CA VAL A 31 2.03 30.31 35.72
C VAL A 31 2.95 30.63 36.89
N ASP A 32 2.82 29.88 37.99
CA ASP A 32 3.66 30.00 39.18
C ASP A 32 5.13 29.63 38.84
N PRO A 33 6.12 30.52 39.10
CA PRO A 33 7.53 30.23 38.88
C PRO A 33 8.11 29.11 39.76
N GLY A 34 7.37 28.64 40.77
CA GLY A 34 7.85 27.73 41.82
C GLY A 34 8.00 26.25 41.47
N THR A 35 7.72 25.83 40.23
CA THR A 35 7.82 24.39 39.87
C THR A 35 9.27 23.98 39.70
N GLN A 36 9.81 23.25 40.68
CA GLN A 36 11.16 22.67 40.64
C GLN A 36 11.40 21.93 39.32
N GLN A 37 12.52 22.22 38.65
CA GLN A 37 12.98 21.42 37.52
C GLN A 37 13.36 20.02 37.99
N ILE A 38 12.37 19.12 38.01
CA ILE A 38 12.62 17.69 37.94
C ILE A 38 13.46 17.48 36.68
N ARG A 39 14.73 17.11 36.85
CA ARG A 39 15.53 16.59 35.75
C ARG A 39 14.91 15.28 35.32
N LEU A 40 13.95 15.36 34.39
CA LEU A 40 13.40 14.21 33.69
C LEU A 40 14.59 13.44 33.13
N ALA A 41 14.74 12.18 33.55
CA ALA A 41 15.64 11.27 32.88
C ALA A 41 15.29 11.26 31.39
N THR A 42 16.29 11.29 30.51
CA THR A 42 16.07 11.29 29.06
C THR A 42 15.08 10.19 28.71
N PRO A 43 13.88 10.52 28.19
CA PRO A 43 12.87 9.51 27.92
C PRO A 43 13.47 8.53 26.91
N ARG A 44 13.46 7.23 27.25
CA ARG A 44 13.75 6.18 26.27
C ARG A 44 12.68 6.28 25.21
N THR A 45 13.05 6.73 24.01
CA THR A 45 12.11 6.84 22.90
C THR A 45 11.56 5.45 22.57
N THR A 46 10.24 5.36 22.55
CA THR A 46 9.50 4.14 22.19
C THR A 46 9.78 3.73 20.75
N VAL A 47 9.50 2.48 20.39
CA VAL A 47 9.64 2.03 18.99
C VAL A 47 8.74 2.87 18.09
N PHE A 48 7.54 3.20 18.58
CA PHE A 48 6.59 4.08 17.91
C PHE A 48 7.14 5.50 17.68
N GLU A 49 7.74 6.15 18.67
CA GLU A 49 8.35 7.47 18.51
C GLU A 49 9.55 7.45 17.56
N ASN A 50 10.37 6.40 17.60
CA ASN A 50 11.50 6.23 16.67
C ASN A 50 11.00 6.05 15.22
N ALA A 51 9.92 5.29 15.01
CA ALA A 51 9.27 5.15 13.71
C ALA A 51 8.66 6.47 13.21
N LEU A 52 7.92 7.18 14.07
CA LEU A 52 7.33 8.48 13.77
C LEU A 52 8.40 9.53 13.39
N ASN A 53 9.58 9.49 14.01
CA ASN A 53 10.66 10.45 13.77
C ASN A 53 11.69 10.01 12.72
N ALA A 54 11.52 8.83 12.11
CA ALA A 54 12.45 8.26 11.13
C ALA A 54 12.81 9.24 9.98
N LYS A 55 14.11 9.31 9.67
CA LYS A 55 14.68 10.11 8.56
C LYS A 55 15.08 9.27 7.36
N ALA A 56 15.34 7.98 7.57
CA ALA A 56 15.69 7.01 6.54
C ALA A 56 14.96 5.68 6.82
N PRO A 57 14.78 4.80 5.81
CA PRO A 57 14.35 3.42 6.04
C PRO A 57 15.43 2.61 6.79
N ARG A 58 15.01 1.58 7.52
CA ARG A 58 15.89 0.57 8.14
C ARG A 58 15.32 -0.82 7.91
N THR A 59 16.16 -1.83 7.74
CA THR A 59 15.75 -3.21 7.43
C THR A 59 15.84 -4.18 8.62
N ASN A 60 16.31 -3.72 9.77
CA ASN A 60 16.53 -4.54 10.99
C ASN A 60 15.31 -4.56 11.94
N TRP A 61 14.09 -4.50 11.40
CA TRP A 61 12.87 -4.56 12.21
C TRP A 61 12.67 -5.92 12.87
N THR A 62 12.25 -5.95 14.13
CA THR A 62 11.74 -7.18 14.77
C THR A 62 10.23 -7.30 14.65
N LYS A 63 9.68 -8.51 14.86
CA LYS A 63 8.22 -8.70 14.88
C LYS A 63 7.59 -7.98 16.08
N GLU A 64 8.30 -7.91 17.19
CA GLU A 64 7.88 -7.29 18.44
C GLU A 64 7.78 -5.76 18.27
N GLU A 65 8.77 -5.15 17.62
CA GLU A 65 8.77 -3.72 17.26
C GLU A 65 7.59 -3.36 16.35
N ILE A 66 7.34 -4.14 15.29
CA ILE A 66 6.20 -3.92 14.39
C ILE A 66 4.88 -4.19 15.12
N SER A 67 4.83 -5.14 16.05
CA SER A 67 3.66 -5.43 16.88
C SER A 67 3.32 -4.28 17.85
N GLU A 68 4.32 -3.62 18.45
CA GLU A 68 4.13 -2.42 19.29
C GLU A 68 3.43 -1.31 18.49
N ILE A 69 3.96 -1.00 17.29
CA ILE A 69 3.35 -0.03 16.37
C ILE A 69 1.94 -0.48 15.96
N TYR A 70 1.79 -1.72 15.50
CA TYR A 70 0.52 -2.25 14.98
C TYR A 70 -0.60 -2.20 16.03
N ASN A 71 -0.29 -2.43 17.31
CA ASN A 71 -1.28 -2.45 18.40
C ASN A 71 -1.52 -1.07 19.05
N THR A 72 -0.86 -0.01 18.58
CA THR A 72 -1.16 1.36 19.00
C THR A 72 -2.62 1.75 18.70
N SER A 73 -3.19 2.70 19.43
CA SER A 73 -4.49 3.30 19.13
C SER A 73 -4.61 3.66 17.64
N LEU A 74 -5.73 3.30 17.00
CA LEU A 74 -5.86 3.46 15.54
C LEU A 74 -5.80 4.93 15.10
N ILE A 75 -6.25 5.85 15.95
CA ILE A 75 -6.23 7.30 15.69
C ILE A 75 -4.79 7.83 15.74
N ASP A 76 -4.02 7.44 16.75
CA ASP A 76 -2.64 7.87 16.92
C ASP A 76 -1.74 7.24 15.83
N LEU A 77 -2.00 5.98 15.49
CA LEU A 77 -1.35 5.25 14.41
C LEU A 77 -1.58 5.89 13.04
N THR A 78 -2.81 6.29 12.71
CA THR A 78 -3.10 6.98 11.43
C THR A 78 -2.56 8.41 11.39
N TYR A 79 -2.58 9.13 12.51
CA TYR A 79 -1.95 10.46 12.59
C TYR A 79 -0.42 10.39 12.42
N ALA A 80 0.22 9.43 13.07
CA ALA A 80 1.66 9.20 12.96
C ALA A 80 2.05 8.77 11.54
N SER A 81 1.29 7.85 10.93
CA SER A 81 1.56 7.38 9.57
C SER A 81 1.33 8.49 8.53
N ALA A 82 0.33 9.35 8.70
CA ALA A 82 0.12 10.55 7.88
C ALA A 82 1.30 11.53 7.98
N SER A 83 1.85 11.70 9.18
CA SER A 83 3.01 12.56 9.44
C SER A 83 4.29 12.04 8.78
N VAL A 84 4.52 10.73 8.81
CA VAL A 84 5.62 10.09 8.06
C VAL A 84 5.36 10.15 6.55
N HIS A 85 4.14 9.90 6.08
CA HIS A 85 3.82 9.98 4.66
C HIS A 85 4.19 11.34 4.04
N ARG A 86 3.81 12.43 4.71
CA ARG A 86 4.14 13.82 4.30
C ARG A 86 5.63 14.15 4.34
N ARG A 87 6.45 13.37 5.05
CA ARG A 87 7.91 13.56 5.12
C ARG A 87 8.64 12.92 3.93
N PHE A 88 8.14 11.78 3.44
CA PHE A 88 8.81 10.98 2.41
C PHE A 88 8.15 11.08 1.02
N HIS A 89 6.89 11.52 0.94
CA HIS A 89 6.11 11.63 -0.30
C HIS A 89 5.32 12.94 -0.36
N ASP A 90 4.99 13.39 -1.58
CA ASP A 90 3.93 14.38 -1.78
C ASP A 90 2.58 13.72 -1.45
N PRO A 91 1.84 14.21 -0.43
CA PRO A 91 0.57 13.63 0.01
C PRO A 91 -0.59 13.80 -0.98
N ALA A 92 -0.45 14.66 -2.01
CA ALA A 92 -1.43 14.80 -3.07
C ALA A 92 -1.18 13.84 -4.25
N ALA A 93 0.03 13.26 -4.35
CA ALA A 93 0.44 12.45 -5.49
C ALA A 93 0.06 10.97 -5.31
N ILE A 94 -0.85 10.47 -6.13
CA ILE A 94 -1.26 9.06 -6.15
C ILE A 94 -0.79 8.40 -7.45
N GLN A 95 0.01 7.32 -7.36
CA GLN A 95 0.43 6.57 -8.54
C GLN A 95 -0.75 5.78 -9.12
N MET A 96 -1.09 6.06 -10.37
CA MET A 96 -2.11 5.36 -11.13
C MET A 96 -1.47 4.25 -11.97
N CYS A 97 -1.85 3.00 -11.70
CA CYS A 97 -1.42 1.84 -12.47
C CYS A 97 -2.62 1.20 -13.18
N THR A 98 -2.49 0.76 -14.43
CA THR A 98 -3.47 -0.13 -15.07
C THR A 98 -2.89 -1.54 -15.17
N LEU A 99 -3.72 -2.56 -14.89
CA LEU A 99 -3.32 -3.96 -14.88
C LEU A 99 -4.10 -4.74 -15.96
N PHE A 100 -3.37 -5.32 -16.92
CA PHE A 100 -3.95 -6.13 -17.98
C PHE A 100 -3.62 -7.62 -17.79
N ASN A 101 -4.64 -8.48 -17.87
CA ASN A 101 -4.50 -9.92 -17.78
C ASN A 101 -4.07 -10.49 -19.14
N ILE A 102 -2.76 -10.54 -19.39
CA ILE A 102 -2.21 -10.98 -20.67
C ILE A 102 -2.39 -12.48 -20.92
N LYS A 103 -2.62 -13.30 -19.88
CA LYS A 103 -2.99 -14.72 -19.99
C LYS A 103 -3.88 -15.11 -18.83
N THR A 104 -5.16 -15.39 -19.09
CA THR A 104 -6.19 -15.66 -18.08
C THR A 104 -6.35 -17.16 -17.80
N GLY A 105 -6.65 -17.51 -16.54
CA GLY A 105 -7.08 -18.85 -16.12
C GLY A 105 -6.05 -19.95 -16.32
N GLY A 106 -6.39 -21.21 -16.03
CA GLY A 106 -5.50 -22.37 -16.28
C GLY A 106 -4.14 -22.26 -15.61
N CYS A 107 -4.10 -21.82 -14.35
CA CYS A 107 -2.89 -21.83 -13.51
C CYS A 107 -2.85 -23.13 -12.69
N SER A 108 -1.69 -23.79 -12.59
CA SER A 108 -1.50 -25.05 -11.84
C SER A 108 -1.57 -24.91 -10.33
N GLU A 109 -1.44 -23.68 -9.84
CA GLU A 109 -1.34 -23.31 -8.43
C GLU A 109 -2.69 -23.38 -7.71
N ASP A 110 -2.66 -23.70 -6.43
CA ASP A 110 -3.82 -23.96 -5.56
C ASP A 110 -4.15 -22.80 -4.60
N CYS A 111 -3.97 -21.56 -5.03
CA CYS A 111 -4.17 -20.41 -4.14
C CYS A 111 -5.66 -20.27 -3.79
N SER A 112 -6.04 -20.48 -2.53
CA SER A 112 -7.43 -20.63 -2.07
C SER A 112 -8.38 -19.44 -2.35
N TYR A 113 -7.83 -18.29 -2.71
CA TYR A 113 -8.54 -17.06 -3.10
C TYR A 113 -8.61 -16.83 -4.62
N CYS A 114 -7.85 -17.58 -5.44
CA CYS A 114 -7.56 -17.18 -6.82
C CYS A 114 -8.49 -17.84 -7.84
N ALA A 115 -9.31 -17.02 -8.51
CA ALA A 115 -10.20 -17.47 -9.57
C ALA A 115 -9.51 -18.12 -10.79
N GLN A 116 -8.19 -17.93 -10.94
CA GLN A 116 -7.42 -18.42 -12.09
C GLN A 116 -6.78 -19.79 -11.88
N SER A 117 -6.88 -20.34 -10.67
CA SER A 117 -6.48 -21.70 -10.32
C SER A 117 -7.31 -22.71 -11.12
N SER A 118 -6.65 -23.69 -11.74
CA SER A 118 -7.33 -24.84 -12.38
C SER A 118 -7.75 -25.92 -11.38
N ARG A 119 -7.64 -25.66 -10.07
CA ARG A 119 -8.10 -26.57 -8.99
C ARG A 119 -9.55 -26.32 -8.60
N TYR A 120 -10.15 -25.21 -9.05
CA TYR A 120 -11.44 -24.71 -8.59
C TYR A 120 -12.37 -24.41 -9.77
N ASP A 121 -13.67 -24.67 -9.62
CA ASP A 121 -14.66 -24.31 -10.62
C ASP A 121 -15.25 -22.92 -10.32
N THR A 122 -14.68 -21.91 -10.97
CA THR A 122 -15.08 -20.50 -10.83
C THR A 122 -15.83 -19.98 -12.07
N GLY A 123 -16.14 -20.85 -13.02
CA GLY A 123 -16.66 -20.48 -14.34
C GLY A 123 -15.69 -19.71 -15.24
N LEU A 124 -14.45 -19.43 -14.78
CA LEU A 124 -13.47 -18.64 -15.54
C LEU A 124 -12.88 -19.44 -16.70
N LYS A 125 -13.12 -18.97 -17.94
CA LYS A 125 -12.54 -19.56 -19.15
C LYS A 125 -11.08 -19.14 -19.32
N ALA A 126 -10.20 -20.11 -19.51
CA ALA A 126 -8.79 -19.85 -19.78
C ALA A 126 -8.58 -19.26 -21.20
N THR A 127 -7.61 -18.36 -21.33
CA THR A 127 -7.24 -17.73 -22.62
C THR A 127 -5.81 -18.07 -23.01
N LYS A 128 -5.50 -17.92 -24.31
CA LYS A 128 -4.11 -17.88 -24.79
C LYS A 128 -3.47 -16.55 -24.35
N LEU A 129 -2.13 -16.49 -24.40
CA LEU A 129 -1.39 -15.24 -24.26
C LEU A 129 -1.84 -14.22 -25.32
N SER A 130 -2.16 -13.00 -24.90
CA SER A 130 -2.53 -11.88 -25.78
C SER A 130 -1.41 -11.55 -26.78
N SER A 131 -1.77 -11.02 -27.95
CA SER A 131 -0.79 -10.51 -28.93
C SER A 131 -0.06 -9.29 -28.36
N VAL A 132 1.17 -9.04 -28.83
CA VAL A 132 1.95 -7.84 -28.44
C VAL A 132 1.14 -6.58 -28.76
N GLU A 133 0.57 -6.51 -29.96
CA GLU A 133 -0.30 -5.42 -30.42
C GLU A 133 -1.47 -5.14 -29.47
N SER A 134 -2.23 -6.16 -29.06
CA SER A 134 -3.35 -6.00 -28.12
C SER A 134 -2.91 -5.47 -26.75
N VAL A 135 -1.72 -5.85 -26.29
CA VAL A 135 -1.14 -5.36 -25.03
C VAL A 135 -0.70 -3.90 -25.16
N LEU A 136 -0.10 -3.52 -26.29
CA LEU A 136 0.32 -2.14 -26.55
C LEU A 136 -0.86 -1.20 -26.74
N GLU A 137 -1.93 -1.64 -27.39
CA GLU A 137 -3.17 -0.85 -27.51
C GLU A 137 -3.82 -0.61 -26.14
N ALA A 138 -3.90 -1.63 -25.29
CA ALA A 138 -4.36 -1.47 -23.91
C ALA A 138 -3.46 -0.53 -23.08
N ALA A 139 -2.14 -0.55 -23.32
CA ALA A 139 -1.20 0.38 -22.68
C ALA A 139 -1.38 1.82 -23.16
N ARG A 140 -1.64 2.05 -24.45
CA ARG A 140 -1.96 3.37 -25.03
C ARG A 140 -3.20 3.96 -24.37
N ILE A 141 -4.29 3.20 -24.28
CA ILE A 141 -5.54 3.61 -23.61
C ILE A 141 -5.30 3.94 -22.13
N ALA A 142 -4.50 3.13 -21.42
CA ALA A 142 -4.15 3.38 -20.02
C ALA A 142 -3.33 4.68 -19.85
N LYS A 143 -2.39 4.96 -20.76
CA LYS A 143 -1.59 6.19 -20.77
C LYS A 143 -2.46 7.43 -21.00
N GLU A 144 -3.35 7.37 -21.98
CA GLU A 144 -4.30 8.46 -22.29
C GLU A 144 -5.25 8.77 -21.13
N ASN A 145 -5.48 7.78 -20.26
CA ASN A 145 -6.23 7.94 -19.01
C ASN A 145 -5.38 8.30 -17.77
N GLY A 146 -4.09 8.60 -17.94
CA GLY A 146 -3.23 9.13 -16.88
C GLY A 146 -2.48 8.09 -16.05
N SER A 147 -2.47 6.81 -16.44
CA SER A 147 -1.65 5.81 -15.75
C SER A 147 -0.16 5.99 -16.06
N SER A 148 0.68 6.06 -15.03
CA SER A 148 2.14 6.13 -15.18
C SER A 148 2.80 4.76 -15.31
N ARG A 149 2.13 3.69 -14.83
CA ARG A 149 2.61 2.30 -14.89
C ARG A 149 1.59 1.37 -15.54
N PHE A 150 2.07 0.56 -16.49
CA PHE A 150 1.28 -0.52 -17.08
C PHE A 150 1.80 -1.88 -16.61
N CYS A 151 0.90 -2.64 -15.97
CA CYS A 151 1.19 -3.93 -15.37
C CYS A 151 0.59 -5.06 -16.22
N MET A 152 1.36 -6.11 -16.47
CA MET A 152 0.96 -7.26 -17.28
C MET A 152 0.98 -8.54 -16.44
N GLY A 153 -0.19 -9.12 -16.17
CA GLY A 153 -0.32 -10.33 -15.35
C GLY A 153 -0.59 -11.58 -16.17
N ALA A 154 0.12 -12.67 -15.89
CA ALA A 154 -0.08 -13.97 -16.52
C ALA A 154 -0.39 -15.07 -15.48
N ALA A 155 -1.43 -15.86 -15.73
CA ALA A 155 -1.83 -17.00 -14.89
C ALA A 155 -0.89 -18.21 -15.09
N TRP A 156 0.35 -18.10 -14.61
CA TRP A 156 1.34 -19.18 -14.61
C TRP A 156 1.98 -19.33 -13.21
N ARG A 157 2.44 -20.55 -12.91
CA ARG A 157 3.33 -20.82 -11.77
C ARG A 157 4.67 -20.11 -11.94
N ASP A 158 5.29 -20.29 -13.10
CA ASP A 158 6.65 -19.89 -13.42
C ASP A 158 6.88 -19.83 -14.94
N MET A 159 8.05 -19.34 -15.33
CA MET A 159 8.47 -19.18 -16.72
C MET A 159 9.22 -20.38 -17.32
N ARG A 160 9.34 -21.52 -16.63
CA ARG A 160 10.06 -22.70 -17.13
C ARG A 160 9.38 -23.25 -18.38
N GLY A 161 10.19 -23.52 -19.41
CA GLY A 161 9.72 -23.96 -20.73
C GLY A 161 9.03 -22.87 -21.59
N ARG A 162 8.90 -21.63 -21.12
CA ARG A 162 8.09 -20.57 -21.78
C ARG A 162 8.89 -19.63 -22.68
N LYS A 163 9.94 -20.13 -23.35
CA LYS A 163 10.88 -19.31 -24.16
C LYS A 163 10.19 -18.38 -25.16
N THR A 164 9.22 -18.89 -25.92
CA THR A 164 8.45 -18.09 -26.90
C THR A 164 7.59 -17.02 -26.23
N ASN A 165 6.97 -17.32 -25.09
CA ASN A 165 6.18 -16.34 -24.35
C ASN A 165 7.09 -15.27 -23.73
N LEU A 166 8.26 -15.64 -23.19
CA LEU A 166 9.25 -14.69 -22.69
C LEU A 166 9.72 -13.74 -23.80
N LYS A 167 9.97 -14.23 -25.01
CA LYS A 167 10.25 -13.37 -26.18
C LYS A 167 9.13 -12.35 -26.41
N ASN A 168 7.88 -12.80 -26.48
CA ASN A 168 6.74 -11.91 -26.70
C ASN A 168 6.58 -10.88 -25.57
N ILE A 169 6.79 -11.28 -24.31
CA ILE A 169 6.74 -10.40 -23.14
C ILE A 169 7.84 -9.34 -23.19
N LYS A 170 9.05 -9.68 -23.64
CA LYS A 170 10.12 -8.69 -23.84
C LYS A 170 9.74 -7.64 -24.90
N GLU A 171 9.06 -8.03 -25.97
CA GLU A 171 8.55 -7.05 -26.96
C GLU A 171 7.39 -6.20 -26.39
N MET A 172 6.51 -6.76 -25.56
CA MET A 172 5.49 -5.98 -24.83
C MET A 172 6.14 -4.94 -23.90
N ILE A 173 7.15 -5.35 -23.11
CA ILE A 173 7.90 -4.46 -22.21
C ILE A 173 8.56 -3.32 -23.00
N LYS A 174 9.29 -3.63 -24.08
CA LYS A 174 9.91 -2.62 -24.94
C LYS A 174 8.91 -1.62 -25.49
N GLY A 175 7.74 -2.08 -25.97
CA GLY A 175 6.71 -1.20 -26.50
C GLY A 175 6.11 -0.28 -25.43
N VAL A 176 5.79 -0.81 -24.24
CA VAL A 176 5.31 -0.01 -23.08
C VAL A 176 6.36 1.03 -22.65
N ARG A 177 7.65 0.66 -22.62
CA ARG A 177 8.74 1.60 -22.33
C ARG A 177 8.90 2.65 -23.43
N GLY A 178 8.75 2.28 -24.70
CA GLY A 178 8.76 3.19 -25.84
C GLY A 178 7.62 4.22 -25.81
N MET A 179 6.51 3.92 -25.12
CA MET A 179 5.44 4.88 -24.84
C MET A 179 5.75 5.85 -23.69
N GLY A 180 6.91 5.72 -23.01
CA GLY A 180 7.25 6.54 -21.84
C GLY A 180 6.48 6.17 -20.58
N MET A 181 6.02 4.92 -20.45
CA MET A 181 5.38 4.39 -19.25
C MET A 181 6.34 3.48 -18.47
N GLU A 182 6.13 3.32 -17.17
CA GLU A 182 6.72 2.21 -16.42
C GLU A 182 6.12 0.86 -16.88
N ALA A 183 6.98 -0.14 -17.06
CA ALA A 183 6.58 -1.49 -17.48
C ALA A 183 6.72 -2.46 -16.31
N CYS A 184 5.62 -3.10 -15.92
CA CYS A 184 5.57 -4.05 -14.81
C CYS A 184 4.99 -5.40 -15.25
N VAL A 185 5.49 -6.51 -14.70
CA VAL A 185 4.94 -7.85 -14.96
C VAL A 185 4.69 -8.64 -13.68
N THR A 186 3.79 -9.61 -13.73
CA THR A 186 3.73 -10.75 -12.80
C THR A 186 3.53 -12.04 -13.59
N LEU A 187 4.56 -12.89 -13.60
CA LEU A 187 4.65 -14.09 -14.45
C LEU A 187 4.83 -15.37 -13.60
N GLY A 188 4.62 -15.27 -12.29
CA GLY A 188 4.95 -16.31 -11.32
C GLY A 188 6.40 -16.21 -10.83
N MET A 189 7.04 -17.35 -10.61
CA MET A 189 8.46 -17.46 -10.22
C MET A 189 9.39 -17.36 -11.44
N VAL A 190 10.53 -16.68 -11.27
CA VAL A 190 11.58 -16.51 -12.28
C VAL A 190 12.96 -16.78 -11.69
N ASP A 191 13.84 -17.36 -12.52
CA ASP A 191 15.26 -17.50 -12.19
C ASP A 191 16.05 -16.21 -12.49
N ALA A 192 17.32 -16.15 -12.06
CA ALA A 192 18.17 -14.97 -12.23
C ALA A 192 18.44 -14.63 -13.72
N ALA A 193 18.50 -15.63 -14.61
CA ALA A 193 18.70 -15.39 -16.04
C ALA A 193 17.44 -14.76 -16.67
N GLN A 194 16.26 -15.26 -16.33
CA GLN A 194 14.97 -14.70 -16.74
C GLN A 194 14.76 -13.28 -16.18
N ALA A 195 15.13 -13.04 -14.91
CA ALA A 195 15.08 -11.71 -14.32
C ALA A 195 15.99 -10.73 -15.07
N LYS A 196 17.23 -11.14 -15.41
CA LYS A 196 18.13 -10.34 -16.25
C LYS A 196 17.57 -10.10 -17.65
N GLU A 197 17.06 -11.12 -18.33
CA GLU A 197 16.42 -10.98 -19.65
C GLU A 197 15.25 -9.98 -19.66
N LEU A 198 14.50 -9.90 -18.55
CA LEU A 198 13.42 -8.91 -18.37
C LEU A 198 13.97 -7.51 -18.10
N LYS A 199 15.04 -7.37 -17.30
CA LYS A 199 15.73 -6.09 -17.07
C LYS A 199 16.28 -5.53 -18.38
N ASP A 200 16.96 -6.36 -19.17
CA ASP A 200 17.56 -6.00 -20.46
C ASP A 200 16.50 -5.57 -21.49
N ALA A 201 15.26 -6.05 -21.37
CA ALA A 201 14.12 -5.60 -22.17
C ALA A 201 13.53 -4.24 -21.71
N GLY A 202 13.99 -3.71 -20.56
CA GLY A 202 13.54 -2.44 -19.99
C GLY A 202 12.49 -2.55 -18.89
N LEU A 203 12.29 -3.73 -18.28
CA LEU A 203 11.32 -3.90 -17.19
C LEU A 203 11.68 -2.99 -15.99
N THR A 204 10.74 -2.18 -15.52
CA THR A 204 10.97 -1.31 -14.36
C THR A 204 10.61 -2.00 -13.05
N ALA A 205 9.50 -2.74 -13.02
CA ALA A 205 9.04 -3.43 -11.80
C ALA A 205 8.59 -4.88 -12.04
N TYR A 206 8.71 -5.73 -11.02
CA TYR A 206 8.18 -7.09 -11.02
C TYR A 206 7.33 -7.31 -9.76
N ASN A 207 6.10 -7.81 -9.94
CA ASN A 207 5.22 -8.11 -8.83
C ASN A 207 5.32 -9.58 -8.37
N HIS A 208 5.62 -9.78 -7.08
CA HIS A 208 5.73 -11.11 -6.46
C HIS A 208 5.37 -11.11 -4.95
N ASN A 209 4.09 -10.84 -4.65
CA ASN A 209 3.42 -10.58 -3.36
C ASN A 209 3.89 -11.13 -1.97
N VAL A 210 4.47 -12.32 -1.81
CA VAL A 210 4.44 -13.16 -0.56
C VAL A 210 3.07 -13.50 0.07
N ASP A 211 2.00 -12.74 -0.22
CA ASP A 211 0.57 -12.94 0.13
C ASP A 211 0.18 -12.78 1.61
N THR A 212 0.88 -13.40 2.57
CA THR A 212 0.55 -13.37 4.02
C THR A 212 1.81 -13.66 4.87
N SER A 213 1.66 -13.92 6.17
CA SER A 213 2.76 -14.37 7.05
C SER A 213 3.32 -15.72 6.60
N ARG A 214 4.60 -15.99 6.89
CA ARG A 214 5.21 -17.31 6.65
C ARG A 214 4.45 -18.44 7.36
N GLU A 215 3.93 -18.14 8.54
CA GLU A 215 3.24 -19.09 9.42
C GLU A 215 1.82 -19.43 8.93
N HIS A 216 1.12 -18.49 8.31
CA HIS A 216 -0.23 -18.70 7.77
C HIS A 216 -0.22 -19.16 6.30
N TYR A 217 0.84 -18.88 5.55
CA TYR A 217 0.92 -19.20 4.12
C TYR A 217 0.53 -20.65 3.73
N PRO A 218 0.91 -21.72 4.48
CA PRO A 218 0.55 -23.10 4.15
C PRO A 218 -0.96 -23.41 4.23
N SER A 219 -1.78 -22.60 4.91
CA SER A 219 -3.24 -22.77 4.89
C SER A 219 -3.93 -22.13 3.69
N VAL A 220 -3.19 -21.36 2.89
CA VAL A 220 -3.70 -20.60 1.74
C VAL A 220 -3.21 -21.17 0.41
N ILE A 221 -1.95 -21.61 0.36
CA ILE A 221 -1.24 -22.11 -0.82
C ILE A 221 -0.34 -23.27 -0.42
N THR A 222 -0.46 -24.44 -1.06
CA THR A 222 0.40 -25.61 -0.79
C THR A 222 1.30 -25.99 -1.97
N THR A 223 0.94 -25.59 -3.20
CA THR A 223 1.70 -25.94 -4.41
C THR A 223 3.11 -25.34 -4.46
N ARG A 224 3.40 -24.28 -3.71
CA ARG A 224 4.71 -23.60 -3.66
C ARG A 224 5.03 -23.19 -2.23
N THR A 225 6.30 -23.14 -1.90
CA THR A 225 6.84 -22.72 -0.60
C THR A 225 6.94 -21.20 -0.47
N TYR A 226 7.08 -20.70 0.76
CA TYR A 226 7.36 -19.28 1.02
C TYR A 226 8.75 -18.89 0.50
N ASP A 227 9.74 -19.78 0.61
CA ASP A 227 11.13 -19.51 0.23
C ASP A 227 11.35 -19.48 -1.29
N GLU A 228 10.59 -20.25 -2.08
CA GLU A 228 10.53 -20.08 -3.55
C GLU A 228 10.15 -18.63 -3.94
N ARG A 229 9.29 -17.98 -3.14
CA ARG A 229 8.88 -16.58 -3.37
C ARG A 229 9.97 -15.60 -2.99
N LEU A 230 10.59 -15.77 -1.83
CA LEU A 230 11.71 -14.94 -1.39
C LEU A 230 12.91 -15.05 -2.35
N ASN A 231 13.18 -16.25 -2.87
CA ASN A 231 14.21 -16.46 -3.88
C ASN A 231 13.87 -15.75 -5.21
N THR A 232 12.59 -15.74 -5.62
CA THR A 232 12.16 -14.95 -6.80
C THR A 232 12.34 -13.45 -6.55
N ILE A 233 11.97 -12.94 -5.38
CA ILE A 233 12.17 -11.54 -4.98
C ILE A 233 13.66 -11.18 -5.02
N LYS A 234 14.52 -12.04 -4.47
CA LYS A 234 15.99 -11.90 -4.52
C LYS A 234 16.50 -11.80 -5.96
N ASN A 235 16.13 -12.75 -6.84
CA ASN A 235 16.53 -12.73 -8.25
C ASN A 235 16.13 -11.42 -8.96
N VAL A 236 14.96 -10.87 -8.64
CA VAL A 236 14.46 -9.59 -9.17
C VAL A 236 15.29 -8.41 -8.64
N GLN A 237 15.63 -8.38 -7.34
CA GLN A 237 16.48 -7.34 -6.75
C GLN A 237 17.91 -7.38 -7.32
N GLU A 238 18.52 -8.55 -7.43
CA GLU A 238 19.87 -8.74 -7.98
C GLU A 238 19.94 -8.39 -9.47
N ALA A 239 18.85 -8.56 -10.23
CA ALA A 239 18.72 -8.07 -11.60
C ALA A 239 18.47 -6.54 -11.68
N GLY A 240 18.41 -5.82 -10.56
CA GLY A 240 18.18 -4.38 -10.53
C GLY A 240 16.77 -3.96 -10.99
N ILE A 241 15.76 -4.82 -10.83
CA ILE A 241 14.35 -4.52 -11.10
C ILE A 241 13.67 -4.13 -9.79
N HIS A 242 12.78 -3.14 -9.81
CA HIS A 242 12.03 -2.75 -8.62
C HIS A 242 11.05 -3.85 -8.18
N VAL A 243 11.08 -4.22 -6.91
CA VAL A 243 10.16 -5.22 -6.34
C VAL A 243 8.84 -4.57 -5.96
N CYS A 244 7.74 -5.18 -6.40
CA CYS A 244 6.40 -4.93 -5.91
C CYS A 244 5.91 -6.17 -5.13
N THR A 245 5.95 -6.16 -3.80
CA THR A 245 5.56 -7.32 -2.96
C THR A 245 4.77 -6.88 -1.73
N GLY A 246 3.73 -7.61 -1.35
CA GLY A 246 2.70 -7.22 -0.39
C GLY A 246 1.48 -8.15 -0.42
N GLY A 247 0.66 -8.11 0.63
CA GLY A 247 -0.26 -9.21 0.95
C GLY A 247 -1.72 -9.03 0.51
N ILE A 248 -2.52 -10.02 0.91
CA ILE A 248 -3.98 -10.03 0.86
C ILE A 248 -4.50 -10.19 2.29
N LEU A 249 -5.44 -9.32 2.67
CA LEU A 249 -6.07 -9.31 3.98
C LEU A 249 -7.48 -9.94 3.89
N GLY A 250 -7.84 -10.80 4.83
CA GLY A 250 -9.11 -11.54 4.88
C GLY A 250 -9.04 -12.99 4.38
N LEU A 251 -7.84 -13.58 4.30
CA LEU A 251 -7.60 -14.98 3.95
C LEU A 251 -7.96 -15.98 5.08
N GLY A 252 -8.23 -15.48 6.29
CA GLY A 252 -8.39 -16.27 7.52
C GLY A 252 -7.24 -16.10 8.52
N GLU A 253 -6.33 -15.18 8.22
CA GLU A 253 -5.19 -14.79 9.02
C GLU A 253 -5.60 -13.96 10.26
N LYS A 254 -4.68 -13.78 11.21
CA LYS A 254 -4.89 -12.96 12.42
C LYS A 254 -4.04 -11.70 12.37
N ALA A 255 -4.28 -10.75 13.28
CA ALA A 255 -3.49 -9.53 13.41
C ALA A 255 -1.95 -9.75 13.43
N ARG A 256 -1.49 -10.82 14.11
CA ARG A 256 -0.07 -11.23 14.15
C ARG A 256 0.50 -11.59 12.77
N ASP A 257 -0.36 -12.03 11.85
CA ASP A 257 0.02 -12.42 10.50
C ASP A 257 0.15 -11.20 9.59
N HIS A 258 -0.58 -10.11 9.85
CA HIS A 258 -0.32 -8.80 9.24
C HIS A 258 1.05 -8.26 9.68
N VAL A 259 1.38 -8.39 10.97
CA VAL A 259 2.72 -8.07 11.50
C VAL A 259 3.78 -8.95 10.82
N GLY A 260 3.55 -10.26 10.68
CA GLY A 260 4.44 -11.18 9.98
C GLY A 260 4.67 -10.82 8.51
N LEU A 261 3.62 -10.42 7.80
CA LEU A 261 3.68 -9.92 6.41
C LEU A 261 4.54 -8.65 6.31
N ILE A 262 4.26 -7.64 7.13
CA ILE A 262 5.01 -6.36 7.13
C ILE A 262 6.47 -6.62 7.50
N HIS A 263 6.72 -7.46 8.51
CA HIS A 263 8.06 -7.88 8.90
C HIS A 263 8.84 -8.49 7.73
N THR A 264 8.26 -9.48 7.03
CA THR A 264 8.95 -10.13 5.89
C THR A 264 9.41 -9.13 4.83
N VAL A 265 8.59 -8.12 4.50
CA VAL A 265 8.97 -7.14 3.46
C VAL A 265 9.91 -6.05 3.99
N ALA A 266 9.86 -5.75 5.30
CA ALA A 266 10.75 -4.80 5.96
C ALA A 266 12.16 -5.38 6.16
N THR A 267 12.28 -6.70 6.40
CA THR A 267 13.57 -7.39 6.58
C THR A 267 14.16 -7.97 5.29
N LEU A 268 13.73 -7.49 4.13
CA LEU A 268 14.44 -7.73 2.86
C LEU A 268 15.75 -6.91 2.83
N PRO A 269 16.76 -7.29 2.02
CA PRO A 269 18.02 -6.54 1.89
C PRO A 269 17.82 -5.06 1.55
N ALA A 270 16.75 -4.75 0.81
CA ALA A 270 16.18 -3.42 0.69
C ALA A 270 14.65 -3.53 0.68
N HIS A 271 13.97 -2.52 1.24
CA HIS A 271 12.51 -2.41 1.16
C HIS A 271 12.03 -2.47 -0.29
N PRO A 272 10.83 -3.04 -0.56
CA PRO A 272 10.25 -3.00 -1.90
C PRO A 272 9.93 -1.57 -2.32
N GLU A 273 9.97 -1.31 -3.63
CA GLU A 273 9.52 -0.05 -4.22
C GLU A 273 8.02 0.13 -4.00
N SER A 274 7.25 -0.95 -4.12
CA SER A 274 5.80 -0.92 -3.89
C SER A 274 5.31 -2.07 -3.01
N PHE A 275 4.50 -1.71 -2.00
CA PHE A 275 3.81 -2.64 -1.10
C PHE A 275 2.30 -2.60 -1.39
N PRO A 276 1.78 -3.51 -2.24
CA PRO A 276 0.34 -3.62 -2.45
C PRO A 276 -0.36 -4.24 -1.24
N VAL A 277 -1.36 -3.52 -0.72
CA VAL A 277 -2.32 -4.02 0.25
C VAL A 277 -3.61 -4.35 -0.51
N ASN A 278 -3.94 -5.62 -0.56
CA ASN A 278 -5.17 -6.14 -1.16
C ASN A 278 -6.13 -6.52 -0.03
N ALA A 279 -7.43 -6.26 -0.18
CA ALA A 279 -8.45 -6.99 0.56
C ALA A 279 -8.91 -8.21 -0.28
N LEU A 280 -9.22 -9.32 0.37
CA LEU A 280 -9.83 -10.47 -0.28
C LEU A 280 -11.11 -10.03 -0.99
N VAL A 281 -11.23 -10.41 -2.26
CA VAL A 281 -12.49 -10.41 -3.00
C VAL A 281 -12.95 -11.87 -3.01
N PRO A 282 -13.99 -12.25 -2.24
CA PRO A 282 -14.53 -13.60 -2.27
C PRO A 282 -15.07 -13.91 -3.66
N ILE A 283 -14.67 -15.06 -4.24
CA ILE A 283 -15.09 -15.48 -5.57
C ILE A 283 -15.68 -16.88 -5.47
N LYS A 284 -16.97 -16.99 -5.79
CA LYS A 284 -17.71 -18.26 -5.79
C LYS A 284 -16.92 -19.36 -6.52
N GLY A 285 -16.84 -20.52 -5.88
CA GLY A 285 -16.11 -21.69 -6.39
C GLY A 285 -14.67 -21.81 -5.88
N THR A 286 -14.05 -20.74 -5.39
CA THR A 286 -12.79 -20.86 -4.63
C THR A 286 -13.08 -21.29 -3.18
N PRO A 287 -12.13 -21.92 -2.47
CA PRO A 287 -12.29 -22.28 -1.06
C PRO A 287 -12.61 -21.10 -0.13
N LEU A 288 -12.19 -19.87 -0.49
CA LEU A 288 -12.51 -18.63 0.23
C LEU A 288 -13.67 -17.84 -0.41
N GLY A 289 -14.50 -18.51 -1.23
CA GLY A 289 -15.58 -17.88 -1.99
C GLY A 289 -16.73 -17.34 -1.15
N GLU A 290 -16.97 -17.90 0.04
CA GLU A 290 -18.03 -17.53 0.98
C GLU A 290 -17.48 -16.82 2.24
N THR A 291 -16.19 -16.42 2.23
CA THR A 291 -15.53 -15.77 3.36
C THR A 291 -16.03 -14.33 3.54
N GLN A 292 -16.28 -13.91 4.78
CA GLN A 292 -16.68 -12.53 5.09
C GLN A 292 -15.54 -11.54 4.75
N ALA A 293 -15.90 -10.40 4.17
CA ALA A 293 -14.95 -9.32 3.92
C ALA A 293 -14.27 -8.84 5.23
N ILE A 294 -12.95 -8.62 5.18
CA ILE A 294 -12.21 -8.11 6.33
C ILE A 294 -12.71 -6.73 6.77
N SER A 295 -12.66 -6.46 8.08
CA SER A 295 -13.04 -5.17 8.64
C SER A 295 -12.13 -4.04 8.14
N PHE A 296 -12.70 -2.84 7.97
CA PHE A 296 -11.97 -1.70 7.41
C PHE A 296 -10.86 -1.19 8.34
N ASP A 297 -11.06 -1.26 9.65
CA ASP A 297 -10.05 -0.88 10.64
C ASP A 297 -8.78 -1.74 10.53
N ALA A 298 -8.88 -3.02 10.17
CA ALA A 298 -7.74 -3.89 9.94
C ALA A 298 -6.95 -3.52 8.66
N ILE A 299 -7.66 -3.13 7.59
CA ILE A 299 -7.03 -2.59 6.37
C ILE A 299 -6.29 -1.29 6.69
N LEU A 300 -6.96 -0.36 7.36
CA LEU A 300 -6.41 0.95 7.72
C LEU A 300 -5.20 0.83 8.65
N ARG A 301 -5.28 -0.03 9.68
CA ARG A 301 -4.19 -0.35 10.60
C ARG A 301 -2.98 -0.94 9.88
N THR A 302 -3.20 -1.84 8.92
CA THR A 302 -2.13 -2.45 8.12
C THR A 302 -1.44 -1.41 7.23
N ILE A 303 -2.19 -0.53 6.57
CA ILE A 303 -1.65 0.57 5.76
C ILE A 303 -0.83 1.55 6.62
N ALA A 304 -1.38 1.97 7.76
CA ALA A 304 -0.72 2.92 8.66
C ALA A 304 0.57 2.35 9.27
N THR A 305 0.53 1.08 9.71
CA THR A 305 1.72 0.35 10.19
C THR A 305 2.77 0.23 9.09
N ALA A 306 2.36 -0.20 7.88
CA ALA A 306 3.27 -0.33 6.74
C ALA A 306 3.92 1.01 6.36
N ARG A 307 3.21 2.15 6.48
CA ARG A 307 3.78 3.48 6.22
C ARG A 307 4.83 3.89 7.26
N LEU A 308 4.65 3.56 8.53
CA LEU A 308 5.66 3.81 9.57
C LEU A 308 6.91 2.93 9.39
N VAL A 309 6.71 1.66 9.02
CA VAL A 309 7.80 0.68 8.85
C VAL A 309 8.55 0.83 7.53
N LEU A 310 7.83 1.17 6.45
CA LEU A 310 8.33 1.28 5.08
C LEU A 310 8.21 2.74 4.57
N PRO A 311 8.92 3.71 5.18
CA PRO A 311 8.64 5.14 5.00
C PRO A 311 8.76 5.63 3.55
N THR A 312 9.66 5.06 2.76
CA THR A 312 9.93 5.40 1.36
C THR A 312 9.13 4.59 0.33
N THR A 313 8.43 3.54 0.74
CA THR A 313 7.75 2.59 -0.17
C THR A 313 6.42 3.15 -0.66
N ILE A 314 6.06 2.89 -1.92
CA ILE A 314 4.75 3.21 -2.49
C ILE A 314 3.73 2.17 -2.03
N ILE A 315 2.82 2.55 -1.13
CA ILE A 315 1.79 1.66 -0.59
C ILE A 315 0.57 1.72 -1.50
N ARG A 316 0.26 0.60 -2.17
CA ARG A 316 -0.81 0.53 -3.17
C ARG A 316 -2.10 -0.04 -2.56
N LEU A 317 -3.17 0.75 -2.55
CA LEU A 317 -4.52 0.26 -2.25
C LEU A 317 -5.04 -0.47 -3.49
N ALA A 318 -4.94 -1.80 -3.47
CA ALA A 318 -5.03 -2.65 -4.66
C ALA A 318 -6.38 -3.38 -4.76
N ALA A 319 -6.41 -4.71 -4.72
CA ALA A 319 -7.66 -5.46 -4.83
C ALA A 319 -8.63 -5.16 -3.69
N GLY A 320 -9.93 -5.25 -3.98
CA GLY A 320 -11.00 -4.88 -3.05
C GLY A 320 -11.37 -3.40 -3.04
N ARG A 321 -10.57 -2.47 -3.61
CA ARG A 321 -10.89 -1.03 -3.59
C ARG A 321 -12.28 -0.69 -4.16
N HIS A 322 -12.75 -1.40 -5.18
CA HIS A 322 -14.06 -1.15 -5.79
C HIS A 322 -15.28 -1.38 -4.86
N THR A 323 -15.15 -2.15 -3.76
CA THR A 323 -16.22 -2.28 -2.74
C THR A 323 -16.06 -1.28 -1.59
N MET A 324 -14.97 -0.52 -1.58
CA MET A 324 -14.66 0.48 -0.57
C MET A 324 -15.27 1.82 -0.96
N ARG A 325 -16.20 2.33 -0.13
CA ARG A 325 -16.74 3.69 -0.29
C ARG A 325 -15.63 4.74 -0.31
N GLU A 326 -15.87 5.83 -1.02
CA GLU A 326 -14.94 6.95 -1.19
C GLU A 326 -14.30 7.42 0.12
N GLU A 327 -15.10 7.63 1.19
CA GLU A 327 -14.59 8.17 2.45
C GLU A 327 -13.55 7.24 3.11
N LYS A 328 -13.69 5.93 2.92
CA LYS A 328 -12.73 4.92 3.37
C LYS A 328 -11.46 4.91 2.52
N GLN A 329 -11.56 5.12 1.20
CA GLN A 329 -10.39 5.23 0.33
C GLN A 329 -9.56 6.47 0.69
N ILE A 330 -10.21 7.62 0.94
CA ILE A 330 -9.55 8.85 1.37
C ILE A 330 -8.84 8.67 2.71
N LEU A 331 -9.46 7.98 3.68
CA LEU A 331 -8.81 7.70 4.96
C LEU A 331 -7.60 6.76 4.83
N CYS A 332 -7.63 5.80 3.89
CA CYS A 332 -6.44 5.02 3.51
C CYS A 332 -5.34 5.89 2.88
N PHE A 333 -5.69 6.86 2.03
CA PHE A 333 -4.71 7.79 1.45
C PHE A 333 -4.09 8.71 2.51
N GLN A 334 -4.91 9.25 3.43
CA GLN A 334 -4.43 10.02 4.58
C GLN A 334 -3.47 9.22 5.47
N ALA A 335 -3.77 7.94 5.73
CA ALA A 335 -2.88 7.03 6.45
C ALA A 335 -1.58 6.65 5.68
N GLY A 336 -1.46 7.05 4.42
CA GLY A 336 -0.23 6.96 3.63
C GLY A 336 -0.23 5.93 2.51
N ALA A 337 -1.39 5.39 2.09
CA ALA A 337 -1.50 4.74 0.79
C ALA A 337 -1.39 5.80 -0.33
N ASN A 338 -0.56 5.55 -1.33
CA ASN A 338 -0.25 6.53 -2.38
C ASN A 338 -0.14 5.91 -3.78
N ALA A 339 -0.80 4.77 -3.99
CA ALA A 339 -0.99 4.19 -5.31
C ALA A 339 -2.32 3.43 -5.41
N VAL A 340 -2.85 3.30 -6.62
CA VAL A 340 -4.08 2.58 -6.95
C VAL A 340 -3.95 1.81 -8.26
N PHE A 341 -4.78 0.78 -8.43
CA PHE A 341 -5.09 0.25 -9.77
C PHE A 341 -6.32 0.97 -10.34
N THR A 342 -6.29 1.35 -11.62
CA THR A 342 -7.37 2.11 -12.28
C THR A 342 -7.67 1.57 -13.67
N GLY A 343 -8.95 1.57 -14.04
CA GLY A 343 -9.47 1.12 -15.34
C GLY A 343 -10.65 0.18 -15.24
N GLU A 344 -11.14 -0.32 -16.37
CA GLU A 344 -12.38 -1.12 -16.45
C GLU A 344 -12.39 -2.38 -15.57
N LYS A 345 -11.23 -3.00 -15.38
CA LYS A 345 -11.05 -4.26 -14.64
C LYS A 345 -9.62 -4.45 -14.18
N MET A 346 -9.42 -5.34 -13.21
CA MET A 346 -8.11 -5.88 -12.88
C MET A 346 -7.89 -7.21 -13.62
N LEU A 347 -7.36 -8.25 -12.95
CA LEU A 347 -7.12 -9.55 -13.59
C LEU A 347 -8.41 -10.27 -13.98
N THR A 348 -9.32 -10.42 -13.01
CA THR A 348 -10.59 -11.15 -13.16
C THR A 348 -11.76 -10.50 -12.41
N THR A 349 -11.48 -9.49 -11.58
CA THR A 349 -12.45 -8.73 -10.80
C THR A 349 -12.62 -7.32 -11.38
N ALA A 350 -13.72 -6.67 -11.04
CA ALA A 350 -13.92 -5.25 -11.30
C ALA A 350 -12.84 -4.38 -10.62
N CYS A 351 -12.72 -3.14 -11.10
CA CYS A 351 -11.81 -2.10 -10.65
C CYS A 351 -12.57 -0.76 -10.68
N ASN A 352 -12.09 0.27 -9.99
CA ASN A 352 -12.65 1.62 -10.11
C ASN A 352 -12.27 2.20 -11.48
N GLY A 353 -13.23 2.86 -12.12
CA GLY A 353 -13.05 3.39 -13.47
C GLY A 353 -12.18 4.65 -13.50
N TRP A 354 -11.55 4.94 -14.64
CA TRP A 354 -10.68 6.12 -14.77
C TRP A 354 -11.41 7.44 -14.45
N GLU A 355 -12.65 7.62 -14.91
CA GLU A 355 -13.44 8.82 -14.61
C GLU A 355 -13.89 8.91 -13.15
N GLU A 356 -14.10 7.77 -12.48
CA GLU A 356 -14.42 7.68 -11.06
C GLU A 356 -13.22 8.14 -10.21
N ASP A 357 -12.04 7.58 -10.48
CA ASP A 357 -10.78 7.97 -9.83
C ASP A 357 -10.43 9.45 -10.11
N LYS A 358 -10.55 9.93 -11.37
CA LYS A 358 -10.33 11.34 -11.74
C LYS A 358 -11.26 12.27 -10.97
N ALA A 359 -12.55 11.96 -10.90
CA ALA A 359 -13.54 12.79 -10.20
C ALA A 359 -13.32 12.79 -8.68
N MET A 360 -12.95 11.66 -8.09
CA MET A 360 -12.52 11.57 -6.69
C MET A 360 -11.27 12.43 -6.45
N PHE A 361 -10.24 12.30 -7.30
CA PHE A 361 -9.00 13.07 -7.14
C PHE A 361 -9.26 14.58 -7.21
N GLN A 362 -10.08 15.04 -8.15
CA GLN A 362 -10.49 16.44 -8.24
C GLN A 362 -11.22 16.93 -6.98
N ARG A 363 -12.15 16.14 -6.41
CA ARG A 363 -12.86 16.49 -5.17
C ARG A 363 -11.94 16.69 -3.97
N TRP A 364 -10.92 15.84 -3.84
CA TRP A 364 -10.06 15.78 -2.66
C TRP A 364 -8.70 16.46 -2.82
N GLY A 365 -8.45 17.14 -3.94
CA GLY A 365 -7.18 17.83 -4.22
C GLY A 365 -6.01 16.88 -4.48
N LEU A 366 -6.29 15.65 -4.90
CA LEU A 366 -5.28 14.66 -5.31
C LEU A 366 -4.94 14.82 -6.79
N ARG A 367 -3.78 14.30 -7.19
CA ARG A 367 -3.29 14.31 -8.57
C ARG A 367 -2.63 12.97 -8.92
N PRO A 368 -2.59 12.60 -10.21
CA PRO A 368 -1.70 11.54 -10.67
C PRO A 368 -0.24 11.86 -10.30
N MET A 369 0.47 10.86 -9.77
CA MET A 369 1.91 10.91 -9.50
C MET A 369 2.68 10.78 -10.82
N LYS A 370 3.65 11.67 -11.04
CA LYS A 370 4.48 11.68 -12.26
C LYS A 370 5.52 10.54 -12.21
N MET A 371 6.07 10.16 -13.37
CA MET A 371 7.02 9.02 -13.44
C MET A 371 8.34 9.32 -12.70
N GLU A 372 8.75 10.58 -12.63
CA GLU A 372 9.94 11.03 -11.91
C GLU A 372 9.73 11.01 -10.39
N GLU A 373 8.49 10.84 -9.93
CA GLU A 373 8.15 10.66 -8.52
C GLU A 373 7.95 9.19 -8.13
N THR A 374 7.79 8.29 -9.12
CA THR A 374 7.65 6.83 -8.91
C THR A 374 9.00 6.11 -9.00
N ILE A 375 9.79 6.44 -10.03
CA ILE A 375 11.17 5.98 -10.12
C ILE A 375 12.01 6.90 -9.26
N GLY A 376 12.65 6.33 -8.23
CA GLY A 376 13.52 7.07 -7.31
C GLY A 376 14.83 7.52 -7.96
N GLU A 377 14.79 8.40 -8.95
CA GLU A 377 15.94 9.21 -9.37
C GLU A 377 16.32 10.17 -8.23
N LYS A 378 17.00 9.61 -7.23
CA LYS A 378 17.61 10.28 -6.07
C LYS A 378 16.79 11.49 -5.58
N ARG A 379 15.55 11.25 -5.12
CA ARG A 379 14.97 12.13 -4.10
C ARG A 379 15.98 12.20 -2.96
N LYS A 380 16.69 13.32 -2.83
CA LYS A 380 17.58 13.58 -1.69
C LYS A 380 16.72 13.54 -0.43
N VAL A 381 16.70 12.41 0.26
CA VAL A 381 16.01 12.31 1.54
C VAL A 381 16.83 13.12 2.55
N PRO A 382 16.25 14.11 3.25
CA PRO A 382 17.01 14.93 4.20
C PRO A 382 17.62 14.07 5.30
N GLY A 383 18.96 14.09 5.41
CA GLY A 383 19.73 13.25 6.33
C GLY A 383 20.21 11.91 5.75
N GLN A 384 19.95 11.60 4.47
CA GLN A 384 20.49 10.38 3.83
C GLN A 384 22.03 10.40 3.77
N GLU A 385 22.63 11.54 3.42
CA GLU A 385 24.10 11.71 3.38
C GLU A 385 24.72 11.50 4.78
N GLU A 386 24.02 11.88 5.86
CA GLU A 386 24.43 11.63 7.25
C GLU A 386 24.26 10.14 7.63
N ALA A 387 23.15 9.51 7.25
CA ALA A 387 22.91 8.09 7.53
C ALA A 387 23.89 7.17 6.78
N GLU A 388 24.18 7.47 5.51
CA GLU A 388 25.20 6.77 4.72
C GLU A 388 26.60 6.94 5.32
N ALA A 389 26.93 8.13 5.83
CA ALA A 389 28.19 8.37 6.55
C ALA A 389 28.30 7.59 7.87
N VAL A 390 27.21 7.47 8.65
CA VAL A 390 27.19 6.68 9.89
C VAL A 390 27.34 5.18 9.61
N VAL A 391 26.69 4.65 8.56
CA VAL A 391 26.86 3.24 8.16
C VAL A 391 28.29 2.98 7.69
N ALA A 392 28.84 3.83 6.82
CA ALA A 392 30.22 3.69 6.35
C ALA A 392 31.26 3.78 7.49
N ALA A 393 31.02 4.61 8.50
CA ALA A 393 31.86 4.68 9.70
C ALA A 393 31.81 3.38 10.52
N ALA A 394 30.62 2.81 10.72
CA ALA A 394 30.45 1.55 11.44
C ALA A 394 31.08 0.35 10.70
N GLU A 395 30.97 0.29 9.37
CA GLU A 395 31.63 -0.73 8.53
C GLU A 395 33.16 -0.61 8.55
N ALA A 396 33.69 0.62 8.52
CA ALA A 396 35.11 0.87 8.67
C ALA A 396 35.63 0.46 10.06
N GLU A 397 34.91 0.78 11.14
CA GLU A 397 35.28 0.40 12.50
C GLU A 397 35.25 -1.12 12.70
N ALA A 398 34.22 -1.81 12.19
CA ALA A 398 34.15 -3.27 12.20
C ALA A 398 35.29 -3.92 11.38
N THR A 399 35.70 -3.32 10.27
CA THR A 399 36.82 -3.79 9.45
C THR A 399 38.16 -3.62 10.18
N VAL A 400 38.36 -2.51 10.90
CA VAL A 400 39.55 -2.28 11.72
C VAL A 400 39.60 -3.27 12.90
N GLN A 401 38.47 -3.54 13.56
CA GLN A 401 38.39 -4.54 14.64
C GLN A 401 38.59 -5.98 14.16
N ALA A 402 38.33 -6.30 12.89
CA ALA A 402 38.57 -7.61 12.31
C ALA A 402 40.02 -7.84 11.81
N LEU A 403 40.86 -6.79 11.81
CA LEU A 403 42.25 -6.80 11.34
C LEU A 403 43.27 -6.58 12.48
N ALA A 404 42.79 -6.44 13.72
CA ALA A 404 43.58 -6.30 14.96
C ALA A 404 43.49 -7.56 15.83
#